data_AF-A0A1X0IMP0-F1
#
_entry.id   AF-A0A1X0IMP0-F1
#
_cell.length_a   1.000
_cell.length_b   1.000
_cell.length_c   1.000
_cell.angle_alpha   90.00
_cell.angle_beta   90.00
_cell.angle_gamma   90.00
#
_symmetry.space_group_name_H-M   'P 1'
#
loop_
_entity.id
_entity.type
_entity.pdbx_description
1 polymer ?
#
loop_
_entity_poly.entity_id
_entity_poly.type
_entity_poly.pdbx_seq_one_letter_code
_entity_poly.pdbx_strand_id
1 'polypeptide(L)'
;MAWEWVSPLATVGGGALGAYFVWRAGKEGREHAETVSSQQLSHARQLAQDARKQQRLETAYVALLQMTERVGQWAHSVCPMLQTDPPREGAPMPSLEVQADAAAFLNAFASDEVTKRWDAWRDSINEVRYAVMDIELYRSGEVPREPGEPSPYKVLHIDVLPREIKLRKAIATQVALELSATPW
;
A
#
# COMPACT_ATOMS: atom_id res chain seq x y z
N MET A 1 -59.89 47.97 -60.79
CA MET A 1 -59.39 47.31 -59.57
C MET A 1 -57.88 47.19 -59.73
N ALA A 2 -57.13 48.08 -59.09
CA ALA A 2 -55.68 48.13 -59.15
C ALA A 2 -55.13 47.43 -57.91
N TRP A 3 -54.48 46.28 -58.11
CA TRP A 3 -53.74 45.54 -57.09
C TRP A 3 -52.28 45.53 -57.51
N GLU A 4 -51.65 46.68 -57.35
CA GLU A 4 -50.21 46.89 -57.43
C GLU A 4 -49.83 47.63 -56.15
N TRP A 5 -48.58 47.50 -55.70
CA TRP A 5 -48.05 47.91 -54.38
C TRP A 5 -48.22 46.88 -53.26
N VAL A 6 -47.36 45.86 -53.21
CA VAL A 6 -46.26 45.77 -52.21
C VAL A 6 -45.31 44.68 -52.70
N SER A 7 -44.15 45.11 -53.19
CA SER A 7 -42.98 44.27 -53.46
C SER A 7 -42.48 43.65 -52.13
N PRO A 8 -42.17 42.35 -52.06
CA PRO A 8 -41.47 41.78 -50.91
C PRO A 8 -39.98 42.13 -51.00
N LEU A 9 -39.62 43.35 -50.59
CA LEU A 9 -38.21 43.78 -50.46
C LEU A 9 -37.75 43.91 -49.00
N ALA A 10 -38.46 43.32 -48.03
CA ALA A 10 -38.14 43.47 -46.61
C ALA A 10 -37.77 42.15 -45.88
N THR A 11 -37.28 41.13 -46.58
CA THR A 11 -36.80 39.87 -45.95
C THR A 11 -35.30 39.62 -46.12
N VAL A 12 -34.52 40.63 -46.51
CA VAL A 12 -33.05 40.46 -46.65
C VAL A 12 -32.30 40.85 -45.35
N GLY A 13 -32.87 41.70 -44.50
CA GLY A 13 -32.22 42.13 -43.24
C GLY A 13 -32.30 41.13 -42.08
N GLY A 14 -33.37 40.34 -41.99
CA GLY A 14 -33.57 39.39 -40.88
C GLY A 14 -32.74 38.11 -40.99
N GLY A 15 -32.48 37.63 -42.21
CA GLY A 15 -31.71 36.41 -42.44
C GLY A 15 -30.23 36.54 -42.07
N ALA A 16 -29.64 37.72 -42.27
CA ALA A 16 -28.23 37.97 -41.97
C ALA A 16 -27.95 38.02 -40.44
N LEU A 17 -28.85 38.62 -39.67
CA LEU A 17 -28.75 38.61 -38.20
C LEU A 17 -28.94 37.19 -37.64
N GLY A 18 -29.93 36.44 -38.14
CA GLY A 18 -30.13 35.04 -37.77
C GLY A 18 -28.92 34.15 -38.07
N ALA A 19 -28.31 34.31 -39.26
CA ALA A 19 -27.10 33.57 -39.64
C ALA A 19 -25.90 33.88 -38.73
N TYR A 20 -25.72 35.14 -38.32
CA TYR A 20 -24.66 35.54 -37.41
C TYR A 20 -24.81 34.92 -36.00
N PHE A 21 -26.02 34.92 -35.44
CA PHE A 21 -26.27 34.30 -34.13
C PHE A 21 -26.06 32.78 -34.16
N VAL A 22 -26.50 32.10 -35.22
CA VAL A 22 -26.27 30.65 -35.39
C VAL A 22 -24.78 30.32 -35.53
N TRP A 23 -24.04 31.10 -36.32
CA TRP A 23 -22.58 30.93 -36.44
C TRP A 23 -21.86 31.15 -35.11
N ARG A 24 -22.22 32.22 -34.38
CA ARG A 24 -21.62 32.55 -33.08
C ARG A 24 -21.94 31.49 -32.03
N ALA A 25 -23.20 31.05 -31.93
CA ALA A 25 -23.59 29.96 -31.04
C ALA A 25 -22.89 28.63 -31.38
N GLY A 26 -22.67 28.35 -32.68
CA GLY A 26 -21.88 27.19 -33.11
C GLY A 26 -20.40 27.31 -32.76
N LYS A 27 -19.81 28.51 -32.81
CA LYS A 27 -18.42 28.76 -32.42
C LYS A 27 -18.23 28.65 -30.90
N GLU A 28 -19.08 29.31 -30.12
CA GLU A 28 -19.07 29.24 -28.65
C GLU A 28 -19.34 27.80 -28.16
N GLY A 29 -20.23 27.07 -28.83
CA GLY A 29 -20.50 25.65 -28.53
C GLY A 29 -19.32 24.72 -28.84
N ARG A 30 -18.54 24.99 -29.89
CA ARG A 30 -17.32 24.21 -30.22
C ARG A 30 -16.19 24.49 -29.25
N GLU A 31 -15.93 25.76 -28.93
CA GLU A 31 -14.91 26.14 -27.95
C GLU A 31 -15.27 25.60 -26.55
N HIS A 32 -16.56 25.61 -26.19
CA HIS A 32 -17.04 25.00 -24.95
C HIS A 32 -16.92 23.47 -24.98
N ALA A 33 -17.23 22.81 -26.10
CA ALA A 33 -17.06 21.37 -26.24
C ALA A 33 -15.58 20.94 -26.18
N GLU A 34 -14.67 21.72 -26.75
CA GLU A 34 -13.22 21.49 -26.69
C GLU A 34 -12.67 21.68 -25.27
N THR A 35 -13.11 22.72 -24.57
CA THR A 35 -12.71 22.96 -23.16
C THR A 35 -13.27 21.88 -22.22
N VAL A 36 -14.55 21.50 -22.36
CA VAL A 36 -15.14 20.43 -21.55
C VAL A 36 -14.50 19.07 -21.85
N SER A 37 -14.26 18.73 -23.12
CA SER A 37 -13.63 17.46 -23.48
C SER A 37 -12.17 17.39 -23.03
N SER A 38 -11.40 18.48 -23.13
CA SER A 38 -10.02 18.53 -22.62
C SER A 38 -9.98 18.44 -21.09
N GLN A 39 -10.89 19.10 -20.38
CA GLN A 39 -11.03 18.97 -18.93
C GLN A 39 -11.40 17.54 -18.53
N GLN A 40 -12.40 16.93 -19.17
CA GLN A 40 -12.78 15.54 -18.92
C GLN A 40 -11.62 14.57 -19.16
N LEU A 41 -10.85 14.78 -20.24
CA LEU A 41 -9.72 13.92 -20.57
C LEU A 41 -8.56 14.12 -19.60
N SER A 42 -8.33 15.33 -19.11
CA SER A 42 -7.35 15.62 -18.05
C SER A 42 -7.74 14.96 -16.72
N HIS A 43 -9.02 15.05 -16.33
CA HIS A 43 -9.56 14.44 -15.12
C HIS A 43 -9.51 12.91 -15.22
N ALA A 44 -9.88 12.33 -16.36
CA ALA A 44 -9.78 10.89 -16.59
C ALA A 44 -8.33 10.38 -16.50
N ARG A 45 -7.36 11.18 -16.98
CA ARG A 45 -5.93 10.85 -16.83
C ARG A 45 -5.48 10.89 -15.38
N GLN A 46 -5.92 11.87 -14.59
CA GLN A 46 -5.60 11.97 -13.17
C GLN A 46 -6.17 10.77 -12.40
N LEU A 47 -7.46 10.49 -12.57
CA LEU A 47 -8.11 9.31 -11.96
C LEU A 47 -7.38 8.01 -12.33
N ALA A 48 -6.99 7.84 -13.60
CA ALA A 48 -6.26 6.64 -14.04
C ALA A 48 -4.85 6.56 -13.42
N GLN A 49 -4.18 7.69 -13.19
CA GLN A 49 -2.88 7.71 -12.52
C GLN A 49 -3.01 7.38 -11.03
N ASP A 50 -4.01 7.94 -10.36
CA ASP A 50 -4.24 7.73 -8.94
C ASP A 50 -4.69 6.30 -8.65
N ALA A 51 -5.56 5.73 -9.49
CA ALA A 51 -5.92 4.31 -9.42
C ALA A 51 -4.71 3.39 -9.54
N ARG A 52 -3.78 3.68 -10.46
CA ARG A 52 -2.53 2.88 -10.60
C ARG A 52 -1.62 3.02 -9.39
N LYS A 53 -1.54 4.21 -8.78
CA LYS A 53 -0.75 4.42 -7.56
C LYS A 53 -1.34 3.64 -6.39
N GLN A 54 -2.66 3.73 -6.18
CA GLN A 54 -3.37 2.99 -5.15
C GLN A 54 -3.18 1.48 -5.32
N GLN A 55 -3.32 0.96 -6.54
CA GLN A 55 -3.12 -0.47 -6.82
C GLN A 55 -1.69 -0.95 -6.48
N ARG A 56 -0.66 -0.14 -6.79
CA ARG A 56 0.73 -0.47 -6.46
C ARG A 56 0.98 -0.46 -4.97
N LEU A 57 0.42 0.51 -4.26
CA LEU A 57 0.52 0.64 -2.80
C LEU A 57 -0.19 -0.53 -2.10
N GLU A 58 -1.40 -0.89 -2.54
CA GLU A 58 -2.13 -2.06 -2.04
C GLU A 58 -1.32 -3.34 -2.23
N THR A 59 -0.77 -3.55 -3.43
CA THR A 59 0.07 -4.72 -3.74
C THR A 59 1.30 -4.78 -2.84
N ALA A 60 1.98 -3.65 -2.62
CA ALA A 60 3.13 -3.56 -1.74
C ALA A 60 2.76 -3.91 -0.28
N TYR A 61 1.64 -3.39 0.21
CA TYR A 61 1.18 -3.62 1.58
C TYR A 61 0.69 -5.04 1.81
N VAL A 62 0.03 -5.67 0.84
CA VAL A 62 -0.33 -7.08 0.93
C VAL A 62 0.93 -7.96 1.00
N ALA A 63 1.92 -7.70 0.14
CA ALA A 63 3.18 -8.45 0.14
C ALA A 63 3.92 -8.31 1.49
N LEU A 64 3.96 -7.10 2.04
CA LEU A 64 4.53 -6.81 3.37
C LEU A 64 3.82 -7.60 4.48
N LEU A 65 2.48 -7.56 4.52
CA LEU A 65 1.70 -8.25 5.55
C LEU A 65 1.87 -9.76 5.47
N GLN A 66 1.89 -10.33 4.26
CA GLN A 66 2.12 -11.77 4.08
C GLN A 66 3.51 -12.19 4.57
N MET A 67 4.54 -11.41 4.23
CA MET A 67 5.89 -11.74 4.64
C MET A 67 6.09 -11.58 6.16
N THR A 68 5.58 -10.49 6.76
CA THR A 68 5.64 -10.30 8.22
C THR A 68 4.90 -11.39 8.98
N GLU A 69 3.74 -11.83 8.50
CA GLU A 69 3.00 -12.96 9.10
C GLU A 69 3.79 -14.27 9.01
N ARG A 70 4.37 -14.59 7.84
CA ARG A 70 5.17 -15.81 7.67
C ARG A 70 6.42 -15.81 8.56
N VAL A 71 7.12 -14.69 8.65
CA VAL A 71 8.27 -14.55 9.57
C VAL A 71 7.81 -14.64 11.02
N GLY A 72 6.66 -14.05 11.38
CA GLY A 72 6.07 -14.21 12.70
C GLY A 72 5.79 -15.69 13.01
N GLN A 73 5.17 -16.43 12.09
CA GLN A 73 4.91 -17.86 12.27
C GLN A 73 6.20 -18.66 12.47
N TRP A 74 7.25 -18.36 11.70
CA TRP A 74 8.58 -18.91 11.94
C TRP A 74 9.07 -18.58 13.36
N ALA A 75 9.03 -17.31 13.77
CA ALA A 75 9.50 -16.84 15.08
C ALA A 75 8.77 -17.52 16.26
N HIS A 76 7.48 -17.81 16.13
CA HIS A 76 6.69 -18.51 17.15
C HIS A 76 6.86 -20.03 17.11
N SER A 77 7.44 -20.57 16.04
CA SER A 77 7.71 -22.00 15.90
C SER A 77 9.12 -22.40 16.31
N VAL A 78 10.06 -21.45 16.36
CA VAL A 78 11.44 -21.70 16.81
C VAL A 78 11.50 -21.90 18.32
N CYS A 79 12.32 -22.86 18.75
CA CYS A 79 12.59 -23.17 20.16
C CYS A 79 11.33 -23.25 21.05
N PRO A 80 10.38 -24.16 20.76
CA PRO A 80 9.16 -24.29 21.55
C PRO A 80 9.50 -24.61 23.01
N MET A 81 8.72 -24.06 23.96
CA MET A 81 8.88 -24.33 25.39
C MET A 81 8.70 -25.81 25.74
N LEU A 82 7.83 -26.50 25.01
CA LEU A 82 7.57 -27.92 25.15
C LEU A 82 8.12 -28.64 23.91
N GLN A 83 9.09 -29.53 24.11
CA GLN A 83 9.51 -30.44 23.05
C GLN A 83 8.51 -31.59 22.96
N THR A 84 8.10 -31.93 21.74
CA THR A 84 7.26 -33.09 21.43
C THR A 84 8.12 -34.20 20.84
N ASP A 85 7.67 -35.45 20.96
CA ASP A 85 8.25 -36.61 20.26
C ASP A 85 7.16 -37.27 19.38
N PRO A 86 7.25 -37.19 18.04
CA PRO A 86 8.33 -36.57 17.26
C PRO A 86 8.37 -35.03 17.39
N PRO A 87 9.53 -34.40 17.11
CA PRO A 87 9.67 -32.95 17.10
C PRO A 87 8.67 -32.30 16.15
N ARG A 88 8.00 -31.25 16.63
CA ARG A 88 7.11 -30.46 15.78
C ARG A 88 7.90 -29.77 14.68
N GLU A 89 7.48 -29.94 13.43
CA GLU A 89 8.03 -29.18 12.31
C GLU A 89 7.74 -27.68 12.49
N GLY A 90 8.80 -26.88 12.49
CA GLY A 90 8.70 -25.43 12.54
C GLY A 90 8.20 -24.85 11.22
N ALA A 91 7.55 -23.69 11.27
CA ALA A 91 7.22 -22.96 10.05
C ALA A 91 8.54 -22.52 9.39
N PRO A 92 8.71 -22.69 8.07
CA PRO A 92 9.95 -22.31 7.40
C PRO A 92 10.08 -20.78 7.37
N MET A 93 11.31 -20.30 7.55
CA MET A 93 11.63 -18.91 7.26
C MET A 93 11.37 -18.63 5.77
N PRO A 94 10.72 -17.52 5.40
CA PRO A 94 10.57 -17.13 4.00
C PRO A 94 11.91 -17.07 3.27
N SER A 95 11.93 -17.41 1.99
CA SER A 95 13.15 -17.35 1.18
C SER A 95 13.70 -15.91 1.12
N LEU A 96 15.01 -15.79 0.86
CA LEU A 96 15.64 -14.48 0.71
C LEU A 96 15.05 -13.67 -0.45
N GLU A 97 14.59 -14.33 -1.51
CA GLU A 97 13.89 -13.70 -2.62
C GLU A 97 12.59 -13.04 -2.16
N VAL A 98 11.74 -13.75 -1.41
CA VAL A 98 10.49 -13.19 -0.85
C VAL A 98 10.77 -12.03 0.10
N GLN A 99 11.84 -12.12 0.90
CA GLN A 99 12.25 -11.02 1.78
C GLN A 99 12.75 -9.80 0.99
N ALA A 100 13.53 -10.03 -0.07
CA ALA A 100 14.06 -8.97 -0.94
C ALA A 100 12.94 -8.26 -1.72
N ASP A 101 11.99 -9.01 -2.27
CA ASP A 101 10.84 -8.46 -2.98
C ASP A 101 10.01 -7.55 -2.07
N ALA A 102 9.68 -8.02 -0.86
CA ALA A 102 8.92 -7.22 0.08
C ALA A 102 9.67 -5.95 0.51
N ALA A 103 11.00 -6.03 0.72
CA ALA A 103 11.83 -4.87 1.03
C ALA A 103 11.88 -3.88 -0.14
N ALA A 104 11.98 -4.36 -1.38
CA ALA A 104 11.96 -3.51 -2.56
C ALA A 104 10.64 -2.76 -2.71
N PHE A 105 9.51 -3.43 -2.47
CA PHE A 105 8.18 -2.79 -2.49
C PHE A 105 8.02 -1.73 -1.39
N LEU A 106 8.49 -2.04 -0.17
CA LEU A 106 8.53 -1.08 0.94
C LEU A 106 9.30 0.18 0.56
N ASN A 107 10.53 0.02 0.07
CA ASN A 107 11.40 1.14 -0.31
C ASN A 107 10.83 1.98 -1.45
N ALA A 108 10.03 1.38 -2.33
CA ALA A 108 9.45 2.06 -3.49
C ALA A 108 8.14 2.79 -3.18
N PHE A 109 7.31 2.26 -2.26
CA PHE A 109 5.91 2.68 -2.14
C PHE A 109 5.42 2.94 -0.72
N ALA A 110 6.14 2.52 0.32
CA ALA A 110 5.66 2.70 1.69
C ALA A 110 5.83 4.13 2.18
N SER A 111 4.95 4.52 3.10
CA SER A 111 5.12 5.76 3.86
C SER A 111 6.31 5.67 4.82
N ASP A 112 6.79 6.84 5.27
CA ASP A 112 7.81 6.92 6.32
C ASP A 112 7.35 6.23 7.62
N GLU A 113 6.05 6.28 7.92
CA GLU A 113 5.50 5.71 9.15
C GLU A 113 5.46 4.18 9.10
N VAL A 114 5.07 3.61 7.95
CA VAL A 114 5.16 2.15 7.71
C VAL A 114 6.62 1.71 7.75
N THR A 115 7.52 2.47 7.15
CA THR A 115 8.97 2.17 7.13
C THR A 115 9.56 2.13 8.54
N LYS A 116 9.26 3.12 9.40
CA LYS A 116 9.71 3.12 10.80
C LYS A 116 9.22 1.90 11.57
N ARG A 117 7.96 1.52 11.38
CA ARG A 117 7.36 0.34 12.06
C ARG A 117 7.96 -0.96 11.55
N TRP A 118 8.22 -1.02 10.25
CA TRP A 118 8.93 -2.11 9.61
C TRP A 118 10.34 -2.29 10.19
N ASP A 119 11.12 -1.23 10.30
CA ASP A 119 12.48 -1.30 10.87
C ASP A 119 12.45 -1.79 12.32
N ALA A 120 11.56 -1.23 13.15
CA ALA A 120 11.40 -1.66 14.54
C ALA A 120 11.01 -3.14 14.66
N TRP A 121 10.10 -3.62 13.79
CA TRP A 121 9.75 -5.03 13.74
C TRP A 121 10.93 -5.90 13.27
N ARG A 122 11.67 -5.48 12.24
CA ARG A 122 12.86 -6.19 11.74
C ARG A 122 13.92 -6.33 12.84
N ASP A 123 14.13 -5.30 13.62
CA ASP A 123 15.06 -5.34 14.76
C ASP A 123 14.61 -6.38 15.79
N SER A 124 13.30 -6.47 16.08
CA SER A 124 12.77 -7.51 16.96
C SER A 124 12.96 -8.93 16.41
N ILE A 125 12.91 -9.11 15.09
CA ILE A 125 13.20 -10.41 14.44
C ILE A 125 14.69 -10.75 14.52
N ASN A 126 15.58 -9.76 14.44
CA ASN A 126 17.00 -9.99 14.68
C ASN A 126 17.26 -10.44 16.12
N GLU A 127 16.56 -9.84 17.10
CA GLU A 127 16.61 -10.31 18.49
C GLU A 127 16.10 -11.75 18.65
N VAL A 128 15.07 -12.17 17.91
CA VAL A 128 14.65 -13.58 17.86
C VAL A 128 15.80 -14.47 17.35
N ARG A 129 16.46 -14.10 16.25
CA ARG A 129 17.58 -14.88 15.69
C ARG A 129 18.73 -15.02 16.69
N TYR A 130 19.10 -13.94 17.36
CA TYR A 130 20.15 -13.98 18.38
C TYR A 130 19.77 -14.88 19.55
N ALA A 131 18.53 -14.77 20.06
CA ALA A 131 18.08 -15.63 21.15
C ALA A 131 18.02 -17.12 20.75
N VAL A 132 17.64 -17.44 19.50
CA VAL A 132 17.69 -18.81 18.97
C VAL A 132 19.12 -19.33 18.93
N MET A 133 20.06 -18.55 18.39
CA MET A 133 21.47 -18.90 18.34
C MET A 133 22.04 -19.15 19.75
N ASP A 134 21.71 -18.28 20.71
CA ASP A 134 22.11 -18.48 22.10
C ASP A 134 21.55 -19.81 22.62
N ILE A 135 20.24 -20.07 22.46
CA ILE A 135 19.61 -21.33 22.89
C ILE A 135 20.33 -22.56 22.31
N GLU A 136 20.73 -22.49 21.04
CA GLU A 136 21.45 -23.58 20.37
C GLU A 136 22.85 -23.79 20.98
N LEU A 137 23.60 -22.72 21.24
CA LEU A 137 24.90 -22.77 21.91
C LEU A 137 24.80 -23.33 23.35
N TYR A 138 23.76 -22.94 24.08
CA TYR A 138 23.50 -23.52 25.41
C TYR A 138 23.09 -24.99 25.32
N ARG A 139 22.37 -25.41 24.28
CA ARG A 139 22.01 -26.82 24.06
C ARG A 139 23.21 -27.68 23.67
N SER A 140 24.15 -27.14 22.89
CA SER A 140 25.38 -27.87 22.52
C SER A 140 26.39 -27.96 23.66
N GLY A 141 26.21 -27.17 24.72
CA GLY A 141 27.11 -27.12 25.88
C GLY A 141 28.39 -26.34 25.62
N GLU A 142 28.45 -25.60 24.51
CA GLU A 142 29.60 -24.76 24.14
C GLU A 142 29.77 -23.54 25.04
N VAL A 143 28.69 -23.06 25.67
CA VAL A 143 28.69 -21.89 26.54
C VAL A 143 28.10 -22.23 27.91
N PRO A 144 28.90 -22.20 29.00
CA PRO A 144 28.37 -22.34 30.34
C PRO A 144 27.58 -21.08 30.74
N ARG A 145 26.46 -21.27 31.44
CA ARG A 145 25.62 -20.17 31.92
C ARG A 145 26.23 -19.53 33.16
N GLU A 146 26.36 -18.20 33.17
CA GLU A 146 26.83 -17.51 34.36
C GLU A 146 25.73 -17.48 35.44
N PRO A 147 26.10 -17.60 36.73
CA PRO A 147 25.15 -17.50 37.82
C PRO A 147 24.43 -16.14 37.81
N GLY A 148 23.10 -16.16 37.65
CA GLY A 148 22.27 -14.96 37.67
C GLY A 148 21.80 -14.46 36.30
N GLU A 149 22.37 -14.96 35.20
CA GLU A 149 21.90 -14.60 33.87
C GLU A 149 20.50 -15.15 33.59
N PRO A 150 19.58 -14.37 32.97
CA PRO A 150 18.28 -14.87 32.55
C PRO A 150 18.44 -15.98 31.52
N SER A 151 17.57 -16.99 31.58
CA SER A 151 17.57 -18.07 30.58
C SER A 151 17.26 -17.48 29.19
N PRO A 152 17.98 -17.83 28.12
CA PRO A 152 17.66 -17.41 26.77
C PRO A 152 16.23 -17.77 26.33
N TYR A 153 15.68 -18.87 26.84
CA TYR A 153 14.27 -19.21 26.64
C TYR A 153 13.33 -18.19 27.29
N LYS A 154 13.70 -17.69 28.47
CA LYS A 154 12.94 -16.64 29.15
C LYS A 154 12.98 -15.36 28.32
N VAL A 155 14.17 -14.95 27.87
CA VAL A 155 14.34 -13.76 27.03
C VAL A 155 13.51 -13.88 25.75
N LEU A 156 13.63 -15.00 25.02
CA LEU A 156 12.87 -15.25 23.80
C LEU A 156 11.35 -15.18 24.03
N HIS A 157 10.83 -15.99 24.96
CA HIS A 157 9.38 -16.19 25.11
C HIS A 157 8.67 -15.10 25.91
N ILE A 158 9.36 -14.46 26.86
CA ILE A 158 8.74 -13.44 27.74
C ILE A 158 8.98 -12.02 27.20
N ASP A 159 10.16 -11.75 26.64
CA ASP A 159 10.54 -10.38 26.28
C ASP A 159 10.42 -10.14 24.78
N VAL A 160 11.02 -11.02 23.96
CA VAL A 160 11.16 -10.79 22.51
C VAL A 160 9.87 -11.10 21.73
N LEU A 161 9.32 -12.32 21.85
CA LEU A 161 8.15 -12.74 21.08
C LEU A 161 6.88 -11.91 21.33
N PRO A 162 6.55 -11.50 22.57
CA PRO A 162 5.41 -10.62 22.81
C PRO A 162 5.58 -9.23 22.18
N ARG A 163 6.82 -8.72 22.13
CA ARG A 163 7.13 -7.45 21.47
C ARG A 163 7.04 -7.57 19.95
N GLU A 164 7.53 -8.67 19.36
CA GLU A 164 7.36 -8.97 17.93
C GLU A 164 5.87 -8.90 17.53
N ILE A 165 4.99 -9.59 18.28
CA ILE A 165 3.54 -9.59 18.00
C ILE A 165 2.98 -8.16 18.00
N LYS A 166 3.35 -7.36 19.00
CA LYS A 166 2.87 -5.97 19.11
C LYS A 166 3.33 -5.14 17.92
N LEU A 167 4.60 -5.24 17.54
CA LEU A 167 5.17 -4.50 16.42
C LEU A 167 4.56 -4.93 15.09
N ARG A 168 4.36 -6.23 14.87
CA ARG A 168 3.70 -6.75 13.67
C ARG A 168 2.25 -6.28 13.55
N LYS A 169 1.50 -6.30 14.66
CA LYS A 169 0.14 -5.73 14.71
C LYS A 169 0.16 -4.23 14.42
N ALA A 170 1.16 -3.51 14.93
CA ALA A 170 1.31 -2.07 14.70
C ALA A 170 1.56 -1.73 13.22
N ILE A 171 2.27 -2.59 12.47
CA ILE A 171 2.39 -2.49 11.00
C ILE A 171 1.02 -2.69 10.35
N ALA A 172 0.30 -3.76 10.70
CA ALA A 172 -1.02 -4.05 10.14
C ALA A 172 -2.04 -2.93 10.40
N THR A 173 -2.03 -2.35 11.60
CA THR A 173 -2.87 -1.19 11.94
C THR A 173 -2.49 0.03 11.09
N GLN A 174 -1.20 0.32 10.92
CA GLN A 174 -0.77 1.46 10.10
C GLN A 174 -1.15 1.29 8.63
N VAL A 175 -0.93 0.09 8.08
CA VAL A 175 -1.35 -0.25 6.71
C VAL A 175 -2.86 -0.09 6.54
N ALA A 176 -3.66 -0.57 7.49
CA ALA A 176 -5.11 -0.42 7.45
C ALA A 176 -5.53 1.05 7.52
N LEU A 177 -4.84 1.88 8.33
CA LEU A 177 -5.08 3.33 8.37
C LEU A 177 -4.79 3.96 7.02
N GLU A 178 -3.67 3.64 6.36
CA GLU A 178 -3.32 4.26 5.09
C GLU A 178 -4.21 3.81 3.93
N LEU A 179 -4.70 2.57 3.95
CA LEU A 179 -5.66 2.08 2.95
C LEU A 179 -7.09 2.59 3.19
N SER A 180 -7.45 2.93 4.44
CA SER A 180 -8.77 3.49 4.77
C SER A 180 -8.83 5.01 4.75
N ALA A 181 -7.69 5.69 4.96
CA ALA A 181 -7.57 7.14 5.01
C ALA A 181 -7.37 7.80 3.63
N THR A 182 -7.76 7.14 2.55
CA THR A 182 -8.01 7.81 1.26
C THR A 182 -9.46 8.28 1.20
N PRO A 183 -9.79 9.52 1.65
CA PRO A 183 -10.95 10.21 1.15
C PRO A 183 -10.69 10.59 -0.32
N TRP A 184 -11.66 10.23 -1.14
CA TRP A 184 -11.86 10.70 -2.52
C TRP A 184 -11.68 12.21 -2.67
#